data_AF-A0A536C1E0-F1
#
_entry.id   AF-A0A536C1E0-F1
#
_cell.length_a   1.000
_cell.length_b   1.000
_cell.length_c   1.000
_cell.angle_alpha   90.00
_cell.angle_beta   90.00
_cell.angle_gamma   90.00
#
_symmetry.space_group_name_H-M   'P 1'
#
loop_
_entity.id
_entity.type
_entity.pdbx_description
1 polymer ?
#
loop_
_entity_poly.entity_id
_entity_poly.type
_entity_poly.pdbx_seq_one_letter_code
_entity_poly.pdbx_strand_id
1 'polypeptide(L)'
;MLTIETRQTVLEETAGSRRRLEQRLHVPIRHFAYPDGRFDEATVSVLAEAGYRFGYTTCLHRHPDYPLLTIPRKFMWEHSCTHALGGFSPSIMSCQAHRAFEMLTGCDQNHDGRLASPVSFPLDPQIAGN
;
A
#
# COMPACT_ATOMS: atom_id res chain seq x y z
N MET A 1 11.66 -1.64 -3.82
CA MET A 1 10.35 -1.57 -3.08
C MET A 1 10.71 -1.41 -1.60
N LEU A 2 10.09 -0.51 -0.83
CA LEU A 2 10.60 -0.23 0.53
C LEU A 2 10.73 -1.49 1.42
N THR A 3 9.82 -2.45 1.25
CA THR A 3 9.79 -3.71 2.01
C THR A 3 10.85 -4.74 1.59
N ILE A 4 11.65 -4.48 0.55
CA ILE A 4 12.79 -5.33 0.14
C ILE A 4 14.14 -4.63 0.36
N GLU A 5 14.12 -3.35 0.71
CA GLU A 5 15.34 -2.59 0.97
C GLU A 5 15.82 -2.80 2.41
N THR A 6 17.09 -2.50 2.66
CA THR A 6 17.61 -2.49 4.03
C THR A 6 17.00 -1.35 4.84
N ARG A 7 16.89 -1.52 6.17
CA ARG A 7 16.45 -0.47 7.09
C ARG A 7 17.22 0.85 6.87
N GLN A 8 18.53 0.76 6.70
CA GLN A 8 19.41 1.92 6.51
C GLN A 8 19.06 2.67 5.22
N THR A 9 18.92 1.95 4.11
CA THR A 9 18.52 2.52 2.82
C THR A 9 17.17 3.22 2.93
N VAL A 10 16.16 2.55 3.52
CA VAL A 10 14.82 3.13 3.71
C VAL A 10 14.90 4.42 4.53
N LEU A 11 15.69 4.45 5.61
CA LEU A 11 15.82 5.64 6.45
C LEU A 11 16.49 6.79 5.70
N GLU A 12 17.60 6.53 5.02
CA GLU A 12 18.34 7.53 4.25
C GLU A 12 17.49 8.14 3.13
N GLU A 13 16.79 7.30 2.37
CA GLU A 13 15.92 7.75 1.28
C GLU A 13 14.73 8.56 1.79
N THR A 14 14.03 8.05 2.81
CA THR A 14 12.81 8.68 3.33
C THR A 14 13.11 9.99 4.06
N ALA A 15 14.14 10.03 4.92
CA ALA A 15 14.57 11.23 5.62
C ALA A 15 15.27 12.23 4.69
N GLY A 16 16.04 11.74 3.71
CA GLY A 16 16.66 12.57 2.67
C GLY A 16 15.61 13.24 1.77
N SER A 17 14.62 12.48 1.31
CA SER A 17 13.50 12.99 0.51
C SER A 17 12.71 14.05 1.27
N ARG A 18 12.37 13.78 2.54
CA ARG A 18 11.67 14.73 3.42
C ARG A 18 12.40 16.07 3.49
N ARG A 19 13.70 16.03 3.86
CA ARG A 19 14.52 17.24 4.00
C ARG A 19 14.61 18.05 2.71
N ARG A 20 14.81 17.39 1.56
CA ARG A 20 14.87 18.07 0.26
C ARG A 20 13.55 18.76 -0.10
N LEU A 21 12.42 18.12 0.19
CA LEU A 21 11.10 18.71 -0.04
C LEU A 21 10.84 19.89 0.90
N GLU A 22 11.19 19.76 2.19
CA GLU A 22 11.06 20.85 3.17
C GLU A 22 11.89 22.07 2.78
N GLN A 23 13.12 21.87 2.33
CA GLN A 23 14.00 22.94 1.85
C GLN A 23 13.44 23.66 0.62
N ARG A 24 12.81 22.93 -0.30
CA ARG A 24 12.27 23.51 -1.55
C ARG A 24 10.93 24.20 -1.33
N LEU A 25 10.07 23.61 -0.50
CA LEU A 25 8.69 24.06 -0.32
C LEU A 25 8.52 25.00 0.89
N HIS A 26 9.53 25.12 1.75
CA HIS A 26 9.52 25.93 2.96
C HIS A 26 8.36 25.59 3.91
N VAL A 27 7.90 24.34 3.88
CA VAL A 27 6.83 23.81 4.73
C VAL A 27 7.25 22.44 5.28
N PRO A 28 6.81 22.06 6.49
CA PRO A 28 7.10 20.76 7.05
C PRO A 28 6.40 19.65 6.25
N ILE A 29 7.13 18.57 5.95
CA ILE A 29 6.59 17.43 5.22
C ILE A 29 6.21 16.35 6.21
N ARG A 30 4.90 16.17 6.40
CA ARG A 30 4.32 15.28 7.42
C ARG A 30 3.68 14.03 6.83
N HIS A 31 3.56 13.95 5.51
CA HIS A 31 2.75 12.98 4.80
C HIS A 31 3.63 12.11 3.89
N PHE A 32 3.38 10.81 3.91
CA PHE A 32 4.09 9.82 3.11
C PHE A 32 3.10 8.93 2.36
N ALA A 33 3.35 8.65 1.08
CA ALA A 33 2.61 7.65 0.32
C ALA A 33 3.54 6.47 0.05
N TYR A 34 3.16 5.28 0.52
CA TYR A 34 3.97 4.09 0.30
C TYR A 34 4.00 3.74 -1.20
N PRO A 35 5.18 3.52 -1.79
CA PRO A 35 5.29 2.96 -3.14
C PRO A 35 4.47 1.67 -3.22
N ASP A 36 3.63 1.55 -4.25
CA ASP A 36 2.66 0.47 -4.46
C ASP A 36 1.70 0.21 -3.28
N GLY A 37 1.64 1.14 -2.32
CA GLY A 37 0.88 0.99 -1.08
C GLY A 37 1.38 -0.12 -0.15
N ARG A 38 2.59 -0.65 -0.39
CA ARG A 38 3.16 -1.79 0.36
C ARG A 38 3.89 -1.34 1.61
N PHE A 39 3.67 -2.05 2.73
CA PHE A 39 4.35 -1.78 4.00
C PHE A 39 4.47 -3.05 4.85
N ASP A 40 5.41 -3.00 5.79
CA ASP A 40 5.65 -3.96 6.86
C ASP A 40 6.03 -3.23 8.16
N GLU A 41 6.18 -3.97 9.25
CA GLU A 41 6.59 -3.43 10.56
C GLU A 41 7.89 -2.61 10.47
N ALA A 42 8.89 -3.11 9.74
CA ALA A 42 10.18 -2.46 9.60
C ALA A 42 10.06 -1.08 8.93
N THR A 43 9.38 -0.99 7.79
CA THR A 43 9.19 0.24 7.03
C THR A 43 8.32 1.26 7.78
N VAL A 44 7.32 0.81 8.54
CA VAL A 44 6.51 1.70 9.39
C VAL A 44 7.37 2.32 10.50
N SER A 45 8.18 1.53 11.19
CA SER A 45 9.07 2.03 12.25
C SER A 45 10.09 3.05 11.71
N VAL A 46 10.63 2.83 10.51
CA VAL A 46 11.58 3.74 9.86
C VAL A 46 10.91 5.05 9.46
N LEU A 47 9.66 5.02 8.98
CA LEU A 47 8.94 6.26 8.64
C LEU A 47 8.61 7.12 9.86
N ALA A 48 8.32 6.48 11.00
CA ALA A 48 8.17 7.17 12.28
C ALA A 48 9.48 7.86 12.66
N GLU A 49 10.61 7.15 12.58
CA GLU A 49 11.96 7.68 12.83
C GLU A 49 12.33 8.81 11.86
N ALA A 50 11.98 8.68 10.58
CA ALA A 50 12.20 9.71 9.57
C ALA A 50 11.39 10.99 9.81
N GLY A 51 10.38 10.95 10.70
CA GLY A 51 9.62 12.11 11.16
C GLY A 51 8.28 12.34 10.46
N TYR A 52 7.78 11.35 9.70
CA TYR A 52 6.44 11.45 9.10
C TYR A 52 5.35 11.27 10.16
N ARG A 53 4.21 11.95 9.97
CA ARG A 53 3.03 11.85 10.86
C ARG A 53 1.93 10.99 10.26
N PHE A 54 1.81 11.01 8.93
CA PHE A 54 0.77 10.32 8.18
C PHE A 54 1.38 9.50 7.06
N GLY A 55 0.91 8.27 6.91
CA GLY A 55 1.34 7.32 5.89
C GLY A 55 0.14 6.72 5.19
N TYR A 56 0.19 6.59 3.86
CA TYR A 56 -0.96 6.17 3.06
C TYR A 56 -0.69 4.90 2.25
N THR A 57 -1.51 3.88 2.50
CA THR A 57 -1.41 2.53 1.93
C THR A 57 -2.58 2.29 0.96
N THR A 58 -2.64 1.09 0.35
CA THR A 58 -3.74 0.69 -0.55
C THR A 58 -4.52 -0.53 -0.05
N CYS A 59 -4.07 -1.21 1.01
CA CYS A 59 -4.81 -2.25 1.71
C CYS A 59 -5.48 -1.70 2.98
N LEU A 60 -6.38 -2.50 3.57
CA LEU A 60 -7.12 -2.12 4.78
C LEU A 60 -6.37 -2.36 6.10
N HIS A 61 -5.18 -2.96 6.05
CA HIS A 61 -4.39 -3.24 7.25
C HIS A 61 -3.95 -1.96 7.96
N ARG A 62 -4.00 -2.01 9.29
CA ARG A 62 -3.55 -0.93 10.17
C ARG A 62 -2.46 -1.47 11.07
N HIS A 63 -1.35 -0.74 11.16
CA HIS A 63 -0.35 -1.03 12.16
C HIS A 63 -0.92 -0.69 13.55
N PRO A 64 -0.80 -1.57 14.55
CA PRO A 64 -1.37 -1.36 15.88
C PRO A 64 -0.81 -0.11 16.56
N ASP A 65 0.53 0.06 16.55
CA ASP A 65 1.19 1.19 17.23
C ASP A 65 1.26 2.47 16.38
N TYR A 66 1.20 2.36 15.06
CA TYR A 66 1.32 3.49 14.13
C TYR A 66 0.13 3.55 13.16
N PRO A 67 -1.12 3.66 13.66
CA PRO A 67 -2.31 3.60 12.82
C PRO A 67 -2.47 4.82 11.88
N LEU A 68 -1.79 5.94 12.17
CA LEU A 68 -1.73 7.11 11.30
C LEU A 68 -0.69 6.96 10.18
N LEU A 69 0.30 6.08 10.35
CA LEU A 69 1.25 5.75 9.29
C LEU A 69 0.72 4.68 8.33
N THR A 70 -0.49 4.17 8.53
CA THR A 70 -1.07 3.10 7.71
C THR A 70 -2.51 3.42 7.26
N ILE A 71 -2.77 4.68 6.91
CA ILE A 71 -4.10 5.13 6.50
C ILE A 71 -4.47 4.50 5.14
N PRO A 72 -5.56 3.72 5.07
CA PRO A 72 -5.94 3.02 3.85
C PRO A 72 -6.52 3.98 2.83
N ARG A 73 -6.10 3.85 1.57
CA ARG A 73 -6.71 4.55 0.44
C ARG A 73 -7.41 3.56 -0.48
N LYS A 74 -8.37 4.07 -1.24
CA LYS A 74 -8.99 3.36 -2.33
C LYS A 74 -8.26 3.76 -3.61
N PHE A 75 -7.60 2.81 -4.27
CA PHE A 75 -6.97 3.09 -5.55
C PHE A 75 -8.07 3.27 -6.60
N MET A 76 -7.97 4.36 -7.37
CA MET A 76 -8.86 4.66 -8.49
C MET A 76 -8.01 4.81 -9.75
N TRP A 77 -8.40 4.12 -10.81
CA TRP A 77 -7.80 4.23 -12.14
C TRP A 77 -8.78 4.91 -13.09
N GLU A 78 -8.28 5.39 -14.23
CA GLU A 78 -9.14 5.82 -15.33
C GLU A 78 -10.11 4.68 -15.69
N HIS A 79 -11.38 5.03 -15.93
CA HIS A 79 -12.47 4.07 -16.22
C HIS A 79 -12.86 3.10 -15.09
N SER A 80 -12.29 3.20 -13.88
CA SER A 80 -12.71 2.37 -12.72
C SER A 80 -14.17 2.52 -12.30
N CYS A 81 -14.86 3.55 -12.80
CA CYS A 81 -16.25 3.86 -12.53
C CYS A 81 -17.11 3.98 -13.81
N THR A 82 -16.69 3.39 -14.94
CA THR A 82 -17.49 3.43 -16.18
C THR A 82 -18.31 2.17 -16.38
N HIS A 83 -19.51 2.31 -16.95
CA HIS A 83 -20.31 1.17 -17.42
C HIS A 83 -19.80 0.65 -18.78
N ALA A 84 -20.36 -0.47 -19.25
CA ALA A 84 -19.94 -1.12 -20.49
C ALA A 84 -20.00 -0.21 -21.75
N LEU A 85 -20.96 0.73 -21.80
CA LEU A 85 -21.04 1.74 -22.88
C LEU A 85 -20.11 2.96 -22.69
N GLY A 86 -19.18 2.94 -21.72
CA GLY A 86 -18.12 3.95 -21.56
C GLY A 86 -18.46 5.20 -20.72
N GLY A 87 -19.71 5.40 -20.31
CA GLY A 87 -20.14 6.52 -19.47
C GLY A 87 -19.93 6.27 -17.98
N PHE A 88 -19.95 7.34 -17.17
CA PHE A 88 -19.86 7.25 -15.71
C PHE A 88 -21.02 6.46 -15.12
N SER A 89 -20.72 5.57 -14.18
CA SER A 89 -21.68 4.74 -13.47
C SER A 89 -21.70 5.11 -11.98
N PRO A 90 -22.76 5.77 -11.49
CA PRO A 90 -22.92 6.09 -10.07
C PRO A 90 -22.95 4.85 -9.18
N SER A 91 -23.50 3.73 -9.67
CA SER A 91 -23.54 2.47 -8.92
C SER A 91 -22.16 1.84 -8.80
N ILE A 92 -21.34 1.85 -9.85
CA ILE A 92 -19.94 1.37 -9.76
C ILE A 92 -19.14 2.27 -8.82
N MET A 93 -19.28 3.60 -8.94
CA MET A 93 -18.62 4.53 -8.00
C MET A 93 -19.06 4.27 -6.55
N SER A 94 -20.35 4.02 -6.31
CA SER A 94 -20.86 3.63 -4.99
C SER A 94 -20.18 2.36 -4.47
N CYS A 95 -20.09 1.31 -5.30
CA CYS A 95 -19.35 0.09 -4.94
C CYS A 95 -17.87 0.36 -4.61
N GLN A 96 -17.21 1.25 -5.35
CA GLN A 96 -15.82 1.62 -5.07
C GLN A 96 -15.68 2.39 -3.75
N ALA A 97 -16.54 3.40 -3.52
CA ALA A 97 -16.53 4.23 -2.31
C ALA A 97 -16.85 3.44 -1.04
N HIS A 98 -17.77 2.48 -1.14
CA HIS A 98 -18.11 1.55 -0.07
C HIS A 98 -17.18 0.32 -0.01
N ARG A 99 -16.16 0.27 -0.87
CA ARG A 99 -15.17 -0.82 -0.97
C ARG A 99 -15.78 -2.22 -1.14
N ALA A 100 -16.97 -2.31 -1.73
CA ALA A 100 -17.70 -3.56 -1.94
C ALA A 100 -16.88 -4.57 -2.76
N PHE A 101 -16.09 -4.10 -3.73
CA PHE A 101 -15.25 -4.97 -4.56
C PHE A 101 -14.01 -5.53 -3.84
N GLU A 102 -13.55 -4.89 -2.76
CA GLU A 102 -12.38 -5.35 -2.00
C GLU A 102 -12.74 -6.36 -0.92
N MET A 103 -14.01 -6.41 -0.49
CA MET A 103 -14.48 -7.43 0.44
C MET A 103 -14.28 -8.86 -0.11
N LEU A 104 -14.13 -8.99 -1.42
CA LEU A 104 -13.94 -10.25 -2.14
C LEU A 104 -12.46 -10.62 -2.33
N THR A 105 -11.54 -9.70 -2.03
CA THR A 105 -10.09 -9.88 -2.27
C THR A 105 -9.31 -9.48 -1.01
N GLY A 106 -8.73 -10.44 -0.32
CA GLY A 106 -7.84 -10.19 0.81
C GLY A 106 -6.54 -9.48 0.39
N CYS A 107 -5.80 -8.95 1.36
CA CYS A 107 -4.44 -8.46 1.12
C CYS A 107 -3.47 -9.66 1.03
N ASP A 108 -2.60 -9.67 0.03
CA ASP A 108 -1.55 -10.68 -0.15
C ASP A 108 -0.21 -10.31 0.53
N GLN A 109 -0.15 -9.14 1.15
CA GLN A 109 1.08 -8.60 1.72
C GLN A 109 1.32 -9.13 3.13
N ASN A 110 2.57 -9.48 3.39
CA ASN A 110 3.03 -9.78 4.74
C ASN A 110 3.38 -8.48 5.48
N HIS A 111 2.50 -8.07 6.39
CA HIS A 111 2.68 -6.86 7.18
C HIS A 111 3.50 -7.08 8.47
N ASP A 112 3.62 -8.34 8.91
CA ASP A 112 4.32 -8.71 10.14
C ASP A 112 5.83 -8.94 9.93
N GLY A 113 6.34 -8.72 8.71
CA GLY A 113 7.75 -8.96 8.38
C GLY A 113 8.19 -10.44 8.42
N ARG A 114 7.29 -11.38 8.72
CA ARG A 114 7.55 -12.83 8.66
C ARG A 114 7.46 -13.35 7.24
N LEU A 115 8.58 -13.69 6.60
CA LEU A 115 8.60 -14.32 5.27
C LEU A 115 7.41 -15.27 5.11
N ALA A 116 6.53 -14.99 4.15
CA ALA A 116 5.43 -15.88 3.84
C ALA A 116 6.01 -17.28 3.63
N SER A 117 5.52 -18.28 4.36
CA SER A 117 5.83 -19.66 4.00
C SER A 117 5.44 -19.85 2.53
N PRO A 118 6.27 -20.52 1.72
CA PRO A 118 5.99 -20.66 0.30
C PRO A 118 4.59 -21.28 0.16
N VAL A 119 3.69 -20.55 -0.49
CA VAL A 119 2.40 -21.08 -0.88
C VAL A 119 2.68 -22.22 -1.85
N SER A 120 2.61 -23.45 -1.37
CA SER A 120 2.55 -24.62 -2.22
C SER A 120 1.21 -24.57 -2.95
N PHE A 121 1.23 -24.06 -4.18
CA PHE A 121 0.16 -24.36 -5.12
C PHE A 121 0.11 -25.88 -5.28
N PRO A 122 -1.02 -26.56 -5.02
CA PRO A 122 -1.17 -27.93 -5.44
C PRO A 122 -1.05 -27.94 -6.96
N LEU A 123 -0.02 -28.61 -7.48
CA LEU A 123 0.05 -28.98 -8.89
C LEU A 123 -1.17 -29.85 -9.16
N ASP A 124 -2.10 -29.33 -9.95
CA ASP A 124 -3.27 -30.08 -10.39
C ASP A 124 -2.78 -31.24 -11.29
N PRO A 125 -2.97 -32.52 -10.93
CA PRO A 125 -2.38 -33.65 -11.65
C PRO A 125 -2.96 -33.89 -13.05
N GLN A 126 -3.86 -33.03 -13.54
CA GLN A 126 -4.66 -33.26 -14.74
C GLN A 126 -4.14 -32.55 -16.01
N ILE A 127 -3.02 -31.83 -15.98
CA ILE A 127 -2.42 -31.22 -17.19
C ILE A 127 -1.08 -31.89 -17.52
N ALA A 128 -1.13 -33.20 -17.75
CA ALA A 128 -0.08 -33.95 -18.45
C ALA A 128 -0.73 -35.11 -19.20
N GLY A 129 -1.35 -34.81 -20.34
CA GLY A 129 -1.98 -35.82 -21.18
C GLY A 129 -2.76 -35.21 -22.33
N ASN A 130 -2.04 -34.79 -23.39
CA ASN A 130 -2.23 -35.31 -24.75
C ASN A 130 -1.09 -34.80 -25.66
#